data_AF-A0ABD0NTM1-F1
#
_entry.id   AF-A0ABD0NTM1-F1
#
_cell.length_a   1.000
_cell.length_b   1.000
_cell.length_c   1.000
_cell.angle_alpha   90.00
_cell.angle_beta   90.00
_cell.angle_gamma   90.00
#
_symmetry.space_group_name_H-M   'P 1'
#
loop_
_entity.id
_entity.type
_entity.pdbx_description
1 polymer ?
#
loop_
_entity_poly.entity_id
_entity_poly.type
_entity_poly.pdbx_seq_one_letter_code
_entity_poly.pdbx_strand_id
1 'polypeptide(L)'
;HMAKLQSDGLELVTNIQVAVDARESDRRTELEEACRLRREKLENEAKSSQEKFEEITRKWTDVKMKQTPLDLRDALNSQQQLCEQILADKNKLISELQQELKASDDRYVKDLKRQAKDIDLLIERMEEQISSLKKSYREDLQQIE
;
A
#
# COMPACT_ATOMS: atom_id res chain seq x y z
N HIS A 1 10.02 35.71 -30.08
CA HIS A 1 8.82 34.88 -30.32
C HIS A 1 9.11 33.41 -30.05
N MET A 2 10.08 32.81 -30.76
CA MET A 2 10.52 31.42 -30.59
C MET A 2 10.89 30.99 -29.16
N ALA A 3 11.71 31.78 -28.45
CA ALA A 3 12.11 31.45 -27.08
C ALA A 3 10.92 31.35 -26.11
N LYS A 4 9.88 32.17 -26.34
CA LYS A 4 8.64 32.14 -25.54
C LYS A 4 7.83 30.88 -25.84
N LEU A 5 7.66 30.53 -27.12
CA LEU A 5 6.99 29.30 -27.55
C LEU A 5 7.68 28.04 -27.00
N GLN A 6 9.02 28.02 -26.96
CA GLN A 6 9.80 26.94 -26.38
C GLN A 6 9.59 26.83 -24.86
N SER A 7 9.59 27.97 -24.15
CA SER A 7 9.33 28.03 -22.71
C SER A 7 7.93 27.55 -22.35
N ASP A 8 6.91 28.06 -23.05
CA ASP A 8 5.50 27.73 -22.80
C ASP A 8 5.24 26.22 -23.06
N GLY A 9 5.86 25.66 -24.12
CA GLY A 9 5.79 24.22 -24.40
C GLY A 9 6.50 23.37 -23.34
N LEU A 10 7.66 23.81 -22.85
CA LEU A 10 8.40 23.12 -21.78
C LEU A 10 7.60 23.10 -20.48
N GLU A 11 6.90 24.19 -20.16
CA GLU A 11 6.05 24.28 -18.98
C GLU A 11 4.88 23.29 -19.03
N LEU A 12 4.24 23.14 -20.19
CA LEU A 12 3.14 22.19 -20.39
C LEU A 12 3.54 20.73 -20.16
N VAL A 13 4.76 20.35 -20.54
CA VAL A 13 5.34 19.02 -20.31
C VAL A 13 5.76 18.86 -18.85
N THR A 14 6.45 19.86 -18.29
CA THR A 14 6.96 19.84 -16.91
C THR A 14 5.82 19.75 -15.89
N ASN A 15 4.68 20.37 -16.15
CA ASN A 15 3.52 20.30 -15.27
C ASN A 15 2.99 18.87 -15.06
N ILE A 16 3.05 18.02 -16.09
CA ILE A 16 2.67 16.61 -15.95
C ILE A 16 3.67 15.90 -15.04
N GLN A 17 4.96 16.12 -15.28
CA GLN A 17 6.03 15.48 -14.52
C GLN A 17 6.00 15.86 -13.04
N VAL A 18 5.89 17.15 -12.72
CA VAL A 18 5.75 17.63 -11.33
C VAL A 18 4.52 17.03 -10.66
N ALA A 19 3.39 16.95 -11.37
CA ALA A 19 2.18 16.34 -10.83
C ALA A 19 2.37 14.82 -10.59
N VAL A 20 3.07 14.10 -11.46
CA VAL A 20 3.41 12.67 -11.25
C VAL A 20 4.33 12.50 -10.03
N ASP A 21 5.37 13.31 -9.92
CA ASP A 21 6.36 13.23 -8.84
C ASP A 21 5.74 13.51 -7.48
N ALA A 22 4.87 14.53 -7.37
CA ALA A 22 4.14 14.81 -6.13
C ALA A 22 3.26 13.62 -5.71
N ARG A 23 2.53 13.02 -6.66
CA ARG A 23 1.68 11.85 -6.42
C ARG A 23 2.47 10.62 -5.99
N GLU A 24 3.64 10.40 -6.59
CA GLU A 24 4.52 9.29 -6.22
C GLU A 24 5.13 9.51 -4.82
N SER A 25 5.46 10.75 -4.48
CA SER A 25 5.90 11.10 -3.13
C SER A 25 4.83 10.78 -2.10
N ASP A 26 3.59 11.24 -2.31
CA ASP A 26 2.47 10.96 -1.41
C ASP A 26 2.23 9.45 -1.27
N ARG A 27 2.18 8.72 -2.39
CA ARG A 27 2.01 7.26 -2.42
C ARG A 27 3.10 6.55 -1.61
N ARG A 28 4.35 7.02 -1.68
CA ARG A 28 5.47 6.45 -0.95
C ARG A 28 5.30 6.64 0.55
N THR A 29 4.96 7.86 0.98
CA THR A 29 4.71 8.16 2.40
C THR A 29 3.55 7.33 2.95
N GLU A 30 2.44 7.21 2.22
CA GLU A 30 1.30 6.37 2.61
C GLU A 30 1.70 4.89 2.73
N LEU A 31 2.49 4.38 1.79
CA LEU A 31 2.96 2.99 1.80
C LEU A 31 3.90 2.71 2.98
N GLU A 32 4.84 3.62 3.25
CA GLU A 32 5.74 3.53 4.39
C GLU A 32 4.97 3.48 5.71
N GLU A 33 3.97 4.35 5.87
CA GLU A 33 3.16 4.41 7.08
C GLU A 33 2.29 3.16 7.23
N ALA A 34 1.69 2.66 6.14
CA ALA A 34 0.96 1.39 6.14
C ALA A 34 1.87 0.21 6.52
N CYS A 35 3.11 0.18 6.01
CA CYS A 35 4.09 -0.85 6.36
C CYS A 35 4.49 -0.80 7.83
N ARG A 36 4.67 0.42 8.39
CA ARG A 36 4.96 0.62 9.81
C ARG A 36 3.82 0.09 10.67
N LEU A 37 2.58 0.50 10.39
CA LEU A 37 1.39 0.07 11.13
C LEU A 37 1.20 -1.45 11.06
N ARG A 38 1.40 -2.06 9.89
CA ARG A 38 1.33 -3.52 9.74
C ARG A 38 2.38 -4.22 10.59
N ARG A 39 3.62 -3.72 10.61
CA ARG A 39 4.69 -4.29 11.45
C ARG A 39 4.33 -4.23 12.93
N GLU A 40 3.91 -3.05 13.41
CA GLU A 40 3.51 -2.86 14.81
C GLU A 40 2.38 -3.82 15.20
N LYS A 41 1.38 -3.99 14.33
CA LYS A 41 0.28 -4.93 14.55
C LYS A 41 0.75 -6.38 14.64
N LEU A 42 1.66 -6.80 13.76
CA LEU A 42 2.24 -8.14 13.78
C LEU A 42 3.06 -8.40 15.05
N GLU A 43 3.84 -7.41 15.48
CA GLU A 43 4.63 -7.48 16.72
C GLU A 43 3.71 -7.58 17.96
N ASN A 44 2.66 -6.78 18.01
CA ASN A 44 1.66 -6.81 19.09
C ASN A 44 0.92 -8.16 19.16
N GLU A 45 0.49 -8.70 18.02
CA GLU A 45 -0.16 -10.02 17.98
C GLU A 45 0.83 -11.14 18.36
N ALA A 46 2.08 -11.08 17.90
CA ALA A 46 3.11 -12.05 18.29
C ALA A 46 3.34 -12.03 19.80
N LYS A 47 3.45 -10.85 20.40
CA LYS A 47 3.61 -10.69 21.85
C LYS A 47 2.40 -11.21 22.62
N SER A 48 1.19 -10.80 22.25
CA SER A 48 -0.04 -11.26 22.91
C SER A 48 -0.24 -12.77 22.77
N SER A 49 0.02 -13.33 21.59
CA SER A 49 -0.05 -14.77 21.36
C SER A 49 0.97 -15.53 22.19
N GLN A 50 2.17 -15.01 22.38
CA GLN A 50 3.21 -15.63 23.20
C GLN A 50 2.79 -15.64 24.67
N GLU A 51 2.31 -14.51 25.19
CA GLU A 51 1.81 -14.39 26.58
C GLU A 51 0.68 -15.38 26.86
N LYS A 52 -0.31 -15.47 25.96
CA LYS A 52 -1.42 -16.44 26.07
C LYS A 52 -0.93 -17.89 25.98
N PHE A 53 0.02 -18.18 25.10
CA PHE A 53 0.58 -19.52 24.96
C PHE A 53 1.35 -19.97 26.20
N GLU A 54 2.10 -19.06 26.83
CA GLU A 54 2.77 -19.33 28.11
C GLU A 54 1.75 -19.58 29.23
N GLU A 55 0.66 -18.82 29.28
CA GLU A 55 -0.43 -19.04 30.24
C GLU A 55 -1.05 -20.43 30.08
N ILE A 56 -1.38 -20.82 28.84
CA ILE A 56 -1.87 -22.17 28.50
C ILE A 56 -0.88 -23.23 28.98
N THR A 57 0.40 -23.05 28.65
CA THR A 57 1.47 -23.99 29.02
C THR A 57 1.58 -24.17 30.53
N ARG A 58 1.47 -23.08 31.31
CA ARG A 58 1.44 -23.13 32.77
C ARG A 58 0.20 -23.84 33.28
N LYS A 59 -1.00 -23.50 32.78
CA LYS A 59 -2.23 -24.14 33.25
C LYS A 59 -2.29 -25.64 32.93
N TRP A 60 -1.59 -26.12 31.89
CA TRP A 60 -1.44 -27.56 31.63
C TRP A 60 -0.73 -28.31 32.75
N THR A 61 0.18 -27.68 33.51
CA THR A 61 0.76 -28.33 34.69
C THR A 61 -0.27 -28.51 35.79
N ASP A 62 -1.18 -27.55 35.95
CA ASP A 62 -2.24 -27.58 36.98
C ASP A 62 -3.33 -28.60 36.64
N VAL A 63 -3.69 -28.71 35.36
CA VAL A 63 -4.65 -29.72 34.84
C VAL A 63 -4.19 -31.13 35.21
N LYS A 64 -2.89 -31.42 35.09
CA LYS A 64 -2.32 -32.73 35.43
C LYS A 64 -2.40 -33.08 36.92
N MET A 65 -2.55 -32.09 37.79
CA MET A 65 -2.66 -32.30 39.24
C MET A 65 -4.12 -32.48 39.71
N LYS A 66 -5.12 -32.34 38.83
CA LYS A 66 -6.53 -32.50 39.20
C LYS A 66 -6.86 -33.96 39.49
N GLN A 67 -7.40 -34.22 40.68
CA GLN A 67 -7.73 -35.58 41.14
C GLN A 67 -9.20 -35.95 40.92
N THR A 68 -10.08 -34.94 40.76
CA THR A 68 -11.51 -35.16 40.58
C THR A 68 -11.90 -35.00 39.10
N PRO A 69 -12.73 -35.91 38.55
CA PRO A 69 -13.16 -35.82 37.14
C PRO A 69 -13.86 -34.51 36.78
N LEU A 70 -14.62 -33.92 37.72
CA LEU A 70 -15.29 -32.63 37.52
C LEU A 70 -14.28 -31.50 37.33
N ASP A 71 -13.32 -31.38 38.25
CA ASP A 71 -12.27 -30.36 38.19
C ASP A 71 -11.38 -30.51 36.95
N LEU A 72 -11.10 -31.75 36.54
CA LEU A 72 -10.35 -32.03 35.32
C LEU A 72 -11.11 -31.55 34.08
N ARG A 73 -12.41 -31.86 33.99
CA ARG A 73 -13.27 -31.41 32.88
C ARG A 73 -13.31 -29.89 32.79
N ASP A 74 -13.54 -29.22 33.91
CA ASP A 74 -13.66 -27.76 33.93
C ASP A 74 -12.33 -27.08 33.56
N ALA A 75 -11.20 -27.64 34.01
CA ALA A 75 -9.87 -27.16 33.63
C ALA A 75 -9.56 -27.39 32.13
N LEU A 76 -9.94 -28.55 31.57
CA LEU A 76 -9.80 -28.84 30.13
C LEU A 76 -10.66 -27.91 29.27
N ASN A 77 -11.91 -27.67 29.67
CA ASN A 77 -12.79 -26.73 28.97
C ASN A 77 -12.20 -25.32 28.96
N SER A 78 -11.63 -24.87 30.09
CA SER A 78 -10.95 -23.58 30.16
C SER A 78 -9.72 -23.52 29.26
N GLN A 79 -8.92 -24.60 29.19
CA GLN A 79 -7.79 -24.69 28.25
C GLN A 79 -8.25 -24.62 26.79
N GLN A 80 -9.31 -25.34 26.45
CA GLN A 80 -9.89 -25.33 25.11
C GLN A 80 -10.31 -23.91 24.70
N GLN A 81 -11.01 -23.19 25.58
CA GLN A 81 -11.45 -21.82 25.31
C GLN A 81 -10.26 -20.86 25.06
N LEU A 82 -9.17 -21.00 25.81
CA LEU A 82 -7.96 -20.19 25.59
C LEU A 82 -7.31 -20.48 24.23
N CYS A 83 -7.23 -21.75 23.84
CA CYS A 83 -6.74 -22.15 22.52
C CYS A 83 -7.64 -21.62 21.39
N GLU A 84 -8.96 -21.73 21.55
CA GLU A 84 -9.94 -21.19 20.60
C GLU A 84 -9.81 -19.68 20.44
N GLN A 85 -9.56 -18.95 21.53
CA GLN A 85 -9.34 -17.51 21.49
C GLN A 85 -8.08 -17.15 20.68
N ILE A 86 -6.94 -17.85 20.89
CA ILE A 86 -5.72 -17.62 20.10
C ILE A 86 -5.99 -17.88 18.61
N LEU A 87 -6.70 -18.96 18.28
CA LEU A 87 -7.04 -19.28 16.90
C LEU A 87 -7.94 -18.21 16.27
N ALA A 88 -8.94 -17.73 17.03
CA ALA A 88 -9.81 -16.65 16.58
C ALA A 88 -9.04 -15.36 16.30
N ASP A 89 -8.13 -14.96 17.20
CA ASP A 89 -7.30 -13.77 17.05
C ASP A 89 -6.39 -13.88 15.81
N LYS A 90 -5.75 -15.04 15.60
CA LYS A 90 -4.94 -15.32 14.41
C LYS A 90 -5.75 -15.30 13.12
N ASN A 91 -6.93 -15.93 13.10
CA ASN A 91 -7.80 -15.93 11.95
C ASN A 91 -8.29 -14.52 11.59
N LYS A 92 -8.59 -13.70 12.61
CA LYS A 92 -8.93 -12.29 12.42
C LYS A 92 -7.76 -11.53 11.78
N LEU A 93 -6.54 -11.69 12.30
CA LEU A 93 -5.36 -11.06 11.71
C LEU A 93 -5.13 -11.51 10.25
N ILE A 94 -5.26 -12.80 9.96
CA ILE A 94 -5.14 -13.34 8.59
C ILE A 94 -6.15 -12.67 7.66
N SER A 95 -7.42 -12.59 8.08
CA SER A 95 -8.47 -11.93 7.29
C SER A 95 -8.17 -10.46 7.03
N GLU A 96 -7.67 -9.73 8.03
CA GLU A 96 -7.31 -8.32 7.90
C GLU A 96 -6.13 -8.13 6.92
N LEU A 97 -5.10 -8.98 7.01
CA LEU A 97 -3.96 -8.95 6.07
C LEU A 97 -4.37 -9.31 4.64
N GLN A 98 -5.29 -10.26 4.46
CA GLN A 98 -5.84 -10.60 3.15
C GLN A 98 -6.63 -9.44 2.54
N GLN A 99 -7.40 -8.71 3.36
CA GLN A 99 -8.11 -7.51 2.91
C GLN A 99 -7.13 -6.39 2.54
N GLU A 100 -6.08 -6.19 3.32
CA GLU A 100 -5.02 -5.21 3.00
C GLU A 100 -4.33 -5.54 1.67
N LEU A 101 -3.99 -6.81 1.45
CA LEU A 101 -3.39 -7.29 0.21
C LEU A 101 -4.30 -7.01 -0.99
N LYS A 102 -5.58 -7.40 -0.89
CA LYS A 102 -6.57 -7.14 -1.95
C LYS A 102 -6.71 -5.65 -2.25
N ALA A 103 -6.78 -4.82 -1.21
CA ALA A 103 -6.86 -3.36 -1.37
C ALA A 103 -5.59 -2.79 -2.04
N SER A 104 -4.42 -3.36 -1.75
CA SER A 104 -3.17 -3.01 -2.41
C SER A 104 -3.18 -3.37 -3.89
N ASP A 105 -3.66 -4.57 -4.25
CA ASP A 105 -3.78 -5.00 -5.64
C ASP A 105 -4.75 -4.11 -6.42
N ASP A 106 -5.91 -3.77 -5.83
CA ASP A 106 -6.89 -2.87 -6.42
C ASP A 106 -6.32 -1.47 -6.66
N ARG A 107 -5.53 -0.94 -5.70
CA ARG A 107 -4.81 0.33 -5.86
C ARG A 107 -3.78 0.25 -6.99
N TYR A 108 -2.98 -0.80 -7.02
CA TYR A 108 -1.95 -1.00 -8.04
C TYR A 108 -2.53 -1.00 -9.46
N VAL A 109 -3.65 -1.70 -9.68
CA VAL A 109 -4.33 -1.71 -10.99
C VAL A 109 -4.85 -0.31 -11.37
N LYS A 110 -5.36 0.46 -10.41
CA LYS A 110 -5.80 1.84 -10.65
C LYS A 110 -4.64 2.75 -11.00
N ASP A 111 -3.52 2.62 -10.30
CA ASP A 111 -2.32 3.40 -10.54
C ASP A 111 -1.72 3.11 -11.91
N LEU A 112 -1.65 1.83 -12.33
CA LEU A 112 -1.22 1.47 -13.69
C LEU A 112 -2.09 2.11 -14.77
N LYS A 113 -3.42 2.05 -14.61
CA LYS A 113 -4.36 2.68 -15.56
C LYS A 113 -4.19 4.20 -15.62
N ARG A 114 -3.89 4.81 -14.49
CA ARG A 114 -3.67 6.25 -14.38
C ARG A 114 -2.33 6.66 -15.02
N GLN A 115 -1.27 5.91 -14.74
CA GLN A 115 0.05 6.12 -15.36
C GLN A 115 -0.02 5.99 -16.87
N ALA A 116 -0.75 5.00 -17.39
CA ALA A 116 -0.98 4.87 -18.84
C ALA A 116 -1.61 6.15 -19.43
N LYS A 117 -2.65 6.70 -18.78
CA LYS A 117 -3.27 7.97 -19.20
C LYS A 117 -2.32 9.17 -19.10
N ASP A 118 -1.53 9.24 -18.03
CA ASP A 118 -0.55 10.32 -17.86
C ASP A 118 0.53 10.25 -18.99
N ILE A 119 0.93 9.04 -19.41
CA ILE A 119 1.85 8.82 -20.54
C ILE A 119 1.20 9.22 -21.88
N ASP A 120 -0.05 8.80 -22.14
CA ASP A 120 -0.76 9.16 -23.36
C ASP A 120 -0.88 10.69 -23.50
N LEU A 121 -1.23 11.37 -22.40
CA LEU A 121 -1.32 12.83 -22.37
C LEU A 121 0.06 13.50 -22.57
N LEU A 122 1.12 12.92 -22.02
CA LEU A 122 2.48 13.42 -22.21
C LEU A 122 2.88 13.33 -23.69
N ILE A 123 2.57 12.22 -24.35
CA ILE A 123 2.82 12.04 -25.79
C ILE A 123 2.07 13.08 -26.60
N GLU A 124 0.76 13.26 -26.35
CA GLU A 124 -0.07 14.25 -27.04
C GLU A 124 0.52 15.67 -26.95
N ARG A 125 0.90 16.10 -25.73
CA ARG A 125 1.50 17.43 -25.53
C ARG A 125 2.85 17.58 -26.20
N MET A 126 3.69 16.55 -26.18
CA MET A 126 4.98 16.57 -26.87
C MET A 126 4.80 16.68 -28.39
N GLU A 127 3.83 15.97 -28.96
CA GLU A 127 3.50 16.05 -30.39
C GLU A 127 3.00 17.45 -30.78
N GLU A 128 2.11 18.04 -29.99
CA GLU A 128 1.63 19.41 -30.18
C GLU A 128 2.77 20.43 -30.11
N GLN A 129 3.69 20.27 -29.15
CA GLN A 129 4.86 21.14 -29.01
C GLN A 129 5.78 21.02 -30.22
N ILE A 130 6.07 19.80 -30.70
CA ILE A 130 6.89 19.57 -31.91
C ILE A 130 6.23 20.18 -33.14
N SER A 131 4.91 20.00 -33.30
CA SER A 131 4.15 20.55 -34.42
C SER A 131 4.20 22.08 -34.43
N SER A 132 3.98 22.70 -33.27
CA SER A 132 4.01 24.16 -33.09
C SER A 132 5.41 24.74 -33.38
N LEU A 133 6.46 24.09 -32.88
CA LEU A 133 7.84 24.49 -33.15
C LEU A 133 8.17 24.38 -34.64
N LYS A 134 7.82 23.26 -35.30
CA LYS A 134 8.03 23.09 -36.75
C LYS A 134 7.33 24.18 -37.57
N LYS A 135 6.11 24.55 -37.20
CA LYS A 135 5.37 25.62 -37.86
C LYS A 135 6.07 26.96 -37.72
N SER A 136 6.45 27.34 -36.49
CA SER A 136 7.15 28.61 -36.26
C SER A 136 8.52 28.65 -36.96
N TYR A 137 9.25 27.53 -37.05
CA TYR A 137 10.53 27.48 -37.76
C TYR A 137 10.35 27.71 -39.27
N ARG A 138 9.28 27.18 -39.87
CA ARG A 138 8.96 27.44 -41.27
C ARG A 138 8.59 28.89 -41.51
N GLU A 139 7.83 29.50 -40.61
CA GLU A 139 7.45 30.92 -40.69
C GLU A 139 8.69 31.82 -40.58
N ASP A 140 9.60 31.54 -39.65
CA ASP A 140 10.86 32.29 -39.49
C ASP A 140 11.75 32.16 -40.75
N LEU A 141 11.82 30.97 -41.36
CA LEU A 141 12.55 30.76 -42.62
C LEU A 141 11.97 31.60 -43.78
N GLN A 142 10.64 31.63 -43.91
CA GLN A 142 9.95 32.42 -44.94
C GLN A 142 10.13 33.94 -44.77
N GLN A 143 10.47 34.41 -43.57
CA GLN A 143 10.76 35.84 -43.33
C GLN A 143 12.21 36.21 -43.62
N ILE A 144 13.11 35.21 -43.73
CA ILE A 144 14.53 35.41 -44.00
C ILE A 144 14.84 35.20 -45.51
N GLU A 145 14.06 34.37 -46.19
CA GLU A 145 14.06 34.21 -47.66
C GLU A 145 13.35 35.38 -48.37
#